data_AF-A0A223P5V9-F1
#
_entry.id   AF-A0A223P5V9-F1
#
_cell.length_a   1.000
_cell.length_b   1.000
_cell.length_c   1.000
_cell.angle_alpha   90.00
_cell.angle_beta   90.00
_cell.angle_gamma   90.00
#
_symmetry.space_group_name_H-M   'P 1'
#
loop_
_entity.id
_entity.type
_entity.pdbx_description
1 polymer ?
#
loop_
_entity_poly.entity_id
_entity_poly.type
_entity_poly.pdbx_seq_one_letter_code
_entity_poly.pdbx_strand_id
1 'polypeptide(L)'
;MAHHSFPTATSRSANKHLVWRRYLSAITLLLSASSMASAQDDPALHGCWQSQQIQVTLASQKVLNQNGDCTGEYDGSFTRAHCYNEAGNYEALSTYEVTDPGHMRATLIDPATQKPKAASYDVEYRVDGDWLIIKRQFPASLSAGNPDRPVSIQSLSVRVKPKDGVQPLCQPQGKSAIRIGRTSVSSLALSVPEGWQPFLVDPATDRKAALAVGAGFLVGAFVPLGASPTQLVFIVDDTRYGPTPLRQAEFVGVRKRFSDEVGNAVILCDQPDKICALLSRTNGPSVYTELVNVKGRVAIVTSSAEGKTKEVTLQLRKAVQKFTQRLIADNP
;
A
#
# COMPACT_ATOMS: atom_id res chain seq x y z
N MET A 1 3.52 -112.20 20.54
CA MET A 1 4.37 -113.10 19.73
C MET A 1 3.78 -113.17 18.35
N ALA A 2 4.64 -113.15 17.30
CA ALA A 2 4.31 -113.19 15.87
C ALA A 2 3.55 -111.96 15.34
N HIS A 3 3.73 -111.45 14.12
CA HIS A 3 4.66 -111.70 13.02
C HIS A 3 4.49 -110.52 12.03
N HIS A 4 5.56 -110.19 11.31
CA HIS A 4 5.62 -109.83 9.88
C HIS A 4 4.86 -108.63 9.26
N SER A 5 5.70 -107.78 8.64
CA SER A 5 5.70 -107.42 7.19
C SER A 5 5.10 -106.09 6.70
N PHE A 6 5.94 -105.43 5.88
CA PHE A 6 5.75 -104.40 4.83
C PHE A 6 4.44 -104.54 4.00
N PRO A 7 3.94 -103.55 3.21
CA PRO A 7 4.70 -102.57 2.39
C PRO A 7 4.06 -101.18 2.06
N THR A 8 4.82 -100.36 1.31
CA THR A 8 4.47 -99.38 0.25
C THR A 8 3.33 -98.34 0.36
N ALA A 9 3.76 -97.08 0.14
CA ALA A 9 3.26 -96.09 -0.84
C ALA A 9 1.94 -95.32 -0.63
N THR A 10 1.94 -94.12 -1.23
CA THR A 10 0.83 -93.18 -1.55
C THR A 10 0.30 -92.32 -0.39
N SER A 11 0.44 -91.00 -0.45
CA SER A 11 -0.32 -90.00 -1.22
C SER A 11 -1.64 -89.58 -0.55
N ARG A 12 -1.89 -88.26 -0.62
CA ARG A 12 -3.13 -87.50 -0.37
C ARG A 12 -3.47 -87.07 1.07
N SER A 13 -3.49 -85.73 1.18
CA SER A 13 -4.64 -84.90 1.57
C SER A 13 -5.36 -85.23 2.88
N ALA A 14 -5.30 -84.30 3.84
CA ALA A 14 -6.43 -83.44 4.18
C ALA A 14 -6.16 -82.65 5.47
N ASN A 15 -6.51 -81.37 5.41
CA ASN A 15 -7.00 -80.49 6.48
C ASN A 15 -6.88 -80.94 7.95
N LYS A 16 -6.15 -80.16 8.75
CA LYS A 16 -6.50 -79.86 10.15
C LYS A 16 -6.14 -78.38 10.42
N HIS A 17 -7.14 -77.50 10.40
CA HIS A 17 -7.79 -76.96 11.59
C HIS A 17 -6.86 -76.23 12.56
N LEU A 18 -7.16 -74.93 12.68
CA LEU A 18 -7.18 -74.13 13.91
C LEU A 18 -5.90 -74.12 14.74
N VAL A 19 -5.07 -73.11 14.50
CA VAL A 19 -4.31 -72.48 15.58
C VAL A 19 -4.65 -71.00 15.60
N TRP A 20 -5.53 -70.66 16.53
CA TRP A 20 -5.88 -69.32 16.94
C TRP A 20 -4.70 -68.75 17.72
N ARG A 21 -3.95 -67.80 17.14
CA ARG A 21 -3.03 -66.92 17.90
C ARG A 21 -2.70 -65.67 17.08
N ARG A 22 -3.40 -64.59 17.44
CA ARG A 22 -2.94 -63.20 17.57
C ARG A 22 -1.87 -62.74 16.58
N TYR A 23 -2.20 -61.83 15.67
CA TYR A 23 -1.50 -60.53 15.52
C TYR A 23 -2.34 -59.61 14.64
N LEU A 24 -2.73 -58.47 15.23
CA LEU A 24 -3.15 -57.28 14.50
C LEU A 24 -2.09 -56.95 13.44
N SER A 25 -2.50 -56.77 12.19
CA SER A 25 -1.87 -55.83 11.25
C SER A 25 -2.84 -55.58 10.11
N ALA A 26 -3.85 -54.77 10.40
CA ALA A 26 -4.47 -53.92 9.40
C ALA A 26 -3.37 -52.98 8.89
N ILE A 27 -2.84 -53.23 7.69
CA ILE A 27 -2.12 -52.22 6.92
C ILE A 27 -3.03 -51.86 5.77
N THR A 28 -3.99 -51.02 6.10
CA THR A 28 -4.60 -50.05 5.21
C THR A 28 -3.44 -49.39 4.45
N LEU A 29 -3.32 -49.67 3.15
CA LEU A 29 -2.56 -48.82 2.24
C LEU A 29 -3.28 -47.46 2.23
N LEU A 30 -2.93 -46.63 3.21
CA LEU A 30 -3.13 -45.19 3.14
C LEU A 30 -2.38 -44.74 1.90
N LEU A 31 -3.15 -44.32 0.90
CA LEU A 31 -2.66 -43.49 -0.17
C LEU A 31 -2.01 -42.27 0.48
N SER A 32 -0.69 -42.33 0.67
CA SER A 32 0.16 -41.18 0.79
C SER A 32 0.18 -40.50 -0.58
N ALA A 33 -0.96 -39.93 -0.98
CA ALA A 33 -0.96 -38.80 -1.87
C ALA A 33 -0.22 -37.72 -1.09
N SER A 34 1.09 -37.66 -1.29
CA SER A 34 1.86 -36.46 -1.04
C SER A 34 1.18 -35.39 -1.88
N SER A 35 0.23 -34.68 -1.28
CA SER A 35 -0.20 -33.38 -1.77
C SER A 35 1.07 -32.55 -1.75
N MET A 36 1.80 -32.57 -2.87
CA MET A 36 2.71 -31.49 -3.19
C MET A 36 1.79 -30.27 -3.17
N ALA A 37 1.82 -29.51 -2.09
CA ALA A 37 1.28 -28.18 -2.07
C ALA A 37 2.09 -27.44 -3.13
N SER A 38 1.57 -27.42 -4.36
CA SER A 38 2.14 -26.57 -5.40
C SER A 38 2.01 -25.16 -4.86
N ALA A 39 3.10 -24.41 -4.86
CA ALA A 39 3.09 -22.95 -4.80
C ALA A 39 1.82 -22.44 -5.49
N GLN A 40 0.88 -21.92 -4.72
CA GLN A 40 -0.43 -21.59 -5.25
C GLN A 40 -0.33 -20.20 -5.87
N ASP A 41 -0.10 -20.12 -7.18
CA ASP A 41 -0.11 -18.82 -7.85
C ASP A 41 -1.40 -18.05 -7.53
N ASP A 42 -1.27 -16.76 -7.21
CA ASP A 42 -2.41 -15.85 -7.03
C ASP A 42 -2.40 -14.81 -8.16
N PRO A 43 -3.18 -15.03 -9.24
CA PRO A 43 -3.28 -14.10 -10.36
C PRO A 43 -3.73 -12.70 -9.97
N ALA A 44 -4.38 -12.53 -8.81
CA ALA A 44 -4.77 -11.20 -8.32
C ALA A 44 -3.54 -10.35 -7.96
N LEU A 45 -2.40 -10.95 -7.61
CA LEU A 45 -1.15 -10.22 -7.38
C LEU A 45 -0.51 -9.74 -8.67
N HIS A 46 -0.77 -10.39 -9.81
CA HIS A 46 -0.01 -10.15 -11.03
C HIS A 46 -0.14 -8.73 -11.54
N GLY A 47 0.94 -8.26 -12.16
CA GLY A 47 1.04 -6.94 -12.77
C GLY A 47 1.65 -5.91 -11.85
N CYS A 48 1.32 -4.66 -12.13
CA CYS A 48 2.06 -3.51 -11.64
C CYS A 48 1.36 -2.79 -10.49
N TRP A 49 2.10 -2.46 -9.44
CA TRP A 49 1.58 -1.81 -8.24
C TRP A 49 2.42 -0.60 -7.84
N GLN A 50 1.83 0.59 -7.86
CA GLN A 50 2.46 1.83 -7.41
C GLN A 50 2.27 2.01 -5.91
N SER A 51 3.37 2.13 -5.16
CA SER A 51 3.35 2.45 -3.72
C SER A 51 2.65 3.78 -3.47
N GLN A 52 1.78 3.80 -2.47
CA GLN A 52 0.95 4.94 -2.05
C GLN A 52 1.33 5.43 -0.66
N GLN A 53 1.51 4.50 0.28
CA GLN A 53 1.92 4.78 1.65
C GLN A 53 2.57 3.54 2.26
N ILE A 54 3.69 3.76 2.93
CA ILE A 54 4.42 2.78 3.73
C ILE A 54 4.44 3.32 5.15
N GLN A 55 3.92 2.53 6.07
CA GLN A 55 4.01 2.79 7.50
C GLN A 55 4.99 1.81 8.13
N VAL A 56 6.02 2.35 8.78
CA VAL A 56 7.02 1.59 9.51
C VAL A 56 6.80 1.83 11.00
N THR A 57 6.54 0.78 11.76
CA THR A 57 6.51 0.83 13.22
C THR A 57 7.86 0.39 13.74
N LEU A 58 8.48 1.21 14.58
CA LEU A 58 9.75 0.92 15.22
C LEU A 58 9.55 0.24 16.58
N ALA A 59 10.60 -0.39 17.12
CA ALA A 59 10.55 -1.00 18.44
C ALA A 59 10.21 0.00 19.56
N SER A 60 10.59 1.27 19.40
CA SER A 60 10.18 2.39 20.26
C SER A 60 8.68 2.74 20.19
N GLN A 61 7.89 2.04 19.39
CA GLN A 61 6.49 2.37 19.03
C GLN A 61 6.34 3.64 18.20
N LYS A 62 7.45 4.28 17.81
CA LYS A 62 7.42 5.39 16.86
C LYS A 62 6.94 4.88 15.50
N VAL A 63 6.02 5.63 14.90
CA VAL A 63 5.50 5.38 13.55
C VAL A 63 6.15 6.34 12.56
N LEU A 64 6.70 5.80 11.48
CA LEU A 64 7.22 6.56 10.35
C LEU A 64 6.32 6.33 9.14
N ASN A 65 5.90 7.41 8.46
CA ASN A 65 5.19 7.32 7.19
C ASN A 65 6.12 7.71 6.05
N GLN A 66 6.12 6.92 5.00
CA GLN A 66 6.94 7.08 3.79
C GLN A 66 6.09 6.75 2.55
N ASN A 67 6.45 7.25 1.38
CA ASN A 67 5.85 6.80 0.11
C ASN A 67 6.78 5.80 -0.60
N GLY A 68 8.09 6.07 -0.55
CA GLY A 68 9.13 5.26 -1.18
C GLY A 68 9.28 5.46 -2.69
N ASP A 69 8.29 6.09 -3.36
CA ASP A 69 8.20 6.23 -4.82
C ASP A 69 8.67 4.97 -5.56
N CYS A 70 7.95 3.87 -5.31
CA CYS A 70 8.26 2.55 -5.85
C CYS A 70 7.09 2.02 -6.66
N THR A 71 7.38 1.31 -7.75
CA THR A 71 6.48 0.36 -8.38
C THR A 71 6.97 -1.06 -8.13
N GLY A 72 6.07 -2.00 -7.91
CA GLY A 72 6.35 -3.43 -7.80
C GLY A 72 5.60 -4.20 -8.87
N GLU A 73 6.33 -4.96 -9.68
CA GLU A 73 5.80 -5.89 -10.67
C GLU A 73 5.83 -7.31 -10.10
N TYR A 74 4.71 -8.03 -10.18
CA TYR A 74 4.57 -9.42 -9.76
C TYR A 74 4.22 -10.26 -11.00
N ASP A 75 5.01 -11.28 -11.30
CA ASP A 75 4.91 -12.07 -12.55
C ASP A 75 4.63 -13.58 -12.32
N GLY A 76 4.15 -13.93 -11.13
CA GLY A 76 3.94 -15.31 -10.67
C GLY A 76 5.16 -16.01 -10.05
N SER A 77 6.37 -15.42 -10.09
CA SER A 77 7.54 -16.03 -9.44
C SER A 77 8.53 -15.01 -8.85
N PHE A 78 8.57 -13.82 -9.45
CA PHE A 78 9.43 -12.72 -9.04
C PHE A 78 8.61 -11.49 -8.71
N THR A 79 9.14 -10.73 -7.76
CA THR A 79 8.76 -9.34 -7.54
C THR A 79 9.92 -8.47 -8.00
N ARG A 80 9.67 -7.58 -8.95
CA ARG A 80 10.64 -6.55 -9.38
C ARG A 80 10.16 -5.19 -8.90
N ALA A 81 10.89 -4.62 -7.96
CA ALA A 81 10.59 -3.30 -7.44
C ALA A 81 11.52 -2.25 -8.08
N HIS A 82 10.94 -1.24 -8.74
CA HIS A 82 11.65 -0.07 -9.25
C HIS A 82 11.31 1.13 -8.39
N CYS A 83 12.31 1.73 -7.77
CA CYS A 83 12.13 2.82 -6.83
C CYS A 83 12.99 4.03 -7.22
N TYR A 84 12.55 5.22 -6.84
CA TYR A 84 13.29 6.46 -7.02
C TYR A 84 13.53 7.15 -5.67
N ASN A 85 14.75 7.62 -5.46
CA ASN A 85 15.11 8.47 -4.32
C ASN A 85 16.09 9.57 -4.73
N GLU A 86 16.64 10.32 -3.77
CA GLU A 86 17.62 11.39 -4.05
C GLU A 86 18.90 10.90 -4.76
N ALA A 87 19.29 9.64 -4.54
CA ALA A 87 20.42 9.01 -5.22
C ALA A 87 20.08 8.50 -6.63
N GLY A 88 18.80 8.55 -7.03
CA GLY A 88 18.30 8.16 -8.33
C GLY A 88 17.44 6.90 -8.30
N ASN A 89 17.35 6.23 -9.46
CA ASN A 89 16.61 4.99 -9.61
C ASN A 89 17.42 3.81 -9.03
N TYR A 90 16.73 2.90 -8.35
CA TYR A 90 17.28 1.61 -7.95
C TYR A 90 16.25 0.49 -8.13
N GLU A 91 16.76 -0.73 -8.32
CA GLU A 91 15.95 -1.93 -8.49
C GLU A 91 16.19 -2.90 -7.32
N ALA A 92 15.13 -3.52 -6.84
CA ALA A 92 15.19 -4.66 -5.95
C ALA A 92 14.44 -5.84 -6.56
N LEU A 93 15.13 -6.98 -6.66
CA LEU A 93 14.57 -8.23 -7.13
C LEU A 93 14.35 -9.17 -5.94
N SER A 94 13.19 -9.83 -5.90
CA SER A 94 12.93 -10.94 -4.98
C SER A 94 12.25 -12.07 -5.73
N THR A 95 12.46 -13.31 -5.32
CA THR A 95 11.48 -14.37 -5.59
C THR A 95 10.35 -14.27 -4.58
N TYR A 96 9.17 -14.78 -4.94
CA TYR A 96 8.10 -15.00 -3.98
C TYR A 96 7.33 -16.28 -4.30
N GLU A 97 6.77 -16.87 -3.25
CA GLU A 97 5.91 -18.04 -3.32
C GLU A 97 4.70 -17.77 -2.43
N VAL A 98 3.49 -17.91 -2.96
CA VAL A 98 2.27 -17.85 -2.16
C VAL A 98 2.15 -19.17 -1.40
N THR A 99 2.22 -19.09 -0.08
CA THR A 99 2.19 -20.26 0.80
C THR A 99 0.78 -20.64 1.22
N ASP A 100 -0.08 -19.64 1.39
CA ASP A 100 -1.50 -19.77 1.73
C ASP A 100 -2.27 -18.55 1.18
N PRO A 101 -3.61 -18.58 1.05
CA PRO A 101 -4.40 -17.40 0.70
C PRO A 101 -4.06 -16.19 1.60
N GLY A 102 -3.56 -15.11 1.00
CA GLY A 102 -3.15 -13.89 1.71
C GLY A 102 -1.79 -13.98 2.42
N HIS A 103 -1.00 -15.03 2.19
CA HIS A 103 0.35 -15.18 2.72
C HIS A 103 1.34 -15.57 1.63
N MET A 104 2.50 -14.90 1.60
CA MET A 104 3.59 -15.23 0.70
C MET A 104 4.92 -15.24 1.43
N ARG A 105 5.84 -16.08 0.96
CA ARG A 105 7.23 -16.10 1.37
C ARG A 105 8.08 -15.48 0.27
N ALA A 106 8.80 -14.42 0.61
CA ALA A 106 9.67 -13.72 -0.34
C ALA A 106 11.14 -13.91 0.03
N THR A 107 12.01 -13.94 -0.99
CA THR A 107 13.46 -14.03 -0.82
C THR A 107 14.15 -12.99 -1.68
N LEU A 108 14.89 -12.08 -1.05
CA LEU A 108 15.65 -11.07 -1.76
C LEU A 108 16.76 -11.71 -2.60
N ILE A 109 16.85 -11.31 -3.86
CA ILE A 109 17.84 -11.80 -4.82
C ILE A 109 18.87 -10.71 -5.10
N ASP A 110 20.14 -11.09 -5.22
CA ASP A 110 21.18 -10.26 -5.81
C ASP A 110 21.04 -10.31 -7.34
N PRO A 111 20.74 -9.19 -8.03
CA PRO A 111 20.55 -9.18 -9.48
C PRO A 111 21.78 -9.66 -10.26
N ALA A 112 23.00 -9.44 -9.75
CA ALA A 112 24.23 -9.80 -10.45
C ALA A 112 24.50 -11.31 -10.39
N THR A 113 24.23 -11.94 -9.25
CA THR A 113 24.54 -13.36 -9.02
C THR A 113 23.33 -14.27 -9.15
N GLN A 114 22.11 -13.70 -9.19
CA GLN A 114 20.82 -14.41 -9.15
C GLN A 114 20.68 -15.34 -7.94
N LYS A 115 21.44 -15.08 -6.86
CA LYS A 115 21.42 -15.86 -5.62
C LYS A 115 20.69 -15.12 -4.50
N PRO A 116 20.09 -15.84 -3.54
CA PRO A 116 19.55 -15.24 -2.33
C PRO A 116 20.60 -14.39 -1.60
N LYS A 117 20.27 -13.13 -1.31
CA LYS A 117 21.13 -12.22 -0.53
C LYS A 117 20.73 -12.10 0.95
N ALA A 118 19.58 -12.68 1.33
CA ALA A 118 19.08 -12.72 2.68
C ALA A 118 18.21 -13.97 2.89
N ALA A 119 17.96 -14.32 4.16
CA ALA A 119 16.96 -15.34 4.49
C ALA A 119 15.58 -14.93 3.98
N SER A 120 14.78 -15.92 3.58
CA SER A 120 13.39 -15.72 3.22
C SER A 120 12.59 -15.12 4.37
N TYR A 121 11.56 -14.36 4.06
CA TYR A 121 10.67 -13.75 5.04
C TYR A 121 9.23 -13.91 4.61
N ASP A 122 8.37 -14.10 5.61
CA ASP A 122 6.93 -14.22 5.40
C ASP A 122 6.28 -12.82 5.35
N VAL A 123 5.27 -12.72 4.51
CA VAL A 123 4.54 -11.50 4.22
C VAL A 123 3.05 -11.83 4.18
N GLU A 124 2.26 -11.10 4.95
CA GLU A 124 0.81 -11.05 4.79
C GLU A 124 0.49 -10.10 3.63
N TYR A 125 -0.40 -10.49 2.73
CA TYR A 125 -0.90 -9.60 1.69
C TYR A 125 -2.42 -9.71 1.56
N ARG A 126 -3.02 -8.64 1.02
CA ARG A 126 -4.43 -8.60 0.65
C ARG A 126 -4.59 -7.77 -0.61
N VAL A 127 -5.19 -8.37 -1.63
CA VAL A 127 -5.69 -7.65 -2.80
C VAL A 127 -7.17 -7.32 -2.57
N ASP A 128 -7.50 -6.04 -2.64
CA ASP A 128 -8.87 -5.52 -2.54
C ASP A 128 -9.12 -4.63 -3.76
N GLY A 129 -9.70 -5.20 -4.82
CA GLY A 129 -9.88 -4.51 -6.09
C GLY A 129 -8.56 -3.99 -6.67
N ASP A 130 -8.42 -2.66 -6.73
CA ASP A 130 -7.22 -1.98 -7.24
C ASP A 130 -6.16 -1.71 -6.15
N TRP A 131 -6.36 -2.19 -4.92
CA TRP A 131 -5.44 -1.98 -3.81
C TRP A 131 -4.69 -3.26 -3.43
N LEU A 132 -3.38 -3.15 -3.26
CA LEU A 132 -2.53 -4.17 -2.65
C LEU A 132 -2.07 -3.67 -1.29
N ILE A 133 -2.47 -4.37 -0.23
CA ILE A 133 -1.97 -4.15 1.12
C ILE A 133 -0.97 -5.27 1.42
N ILE A 134 0.23 -4.89 1.82
CA ILE A 134 1.28 -5.81 2.28
C ILE A 134 1.61 -5.48 3.72
N LYS A 135 1.77 -6.50 4.55
CA LYS A 135 2.19 -6.38 5.94
C LYS A 135 3.30 -7.39 6.25
N ARG A 136 4.36 -6.89 6.86
CA ARG A 136 5.53 -7.67 7.25
C ARG A 136 5.84 -7.42 8.71
N GLN A 137 6.07 -8.48 9.47
CA GLN A 137 6.59 -8.43 10.82
C GLN A 137 8.07 -8.76 10.83
N PHE A 138 8.85 -8.08 11.66
CA PHE A 138 10.27 -8.33 11.83
C PHE A 138 10.52 -9.03 13.17
N PRO A 139 11.23 -10.17 13.19
CA PRO A 139 11.49 -10.88 14.42
C PRO A 139 12.31 -10.04 15.41
N ALA A 140 11.98 -10.16 16.69
CA ALA A 140 12.61 -9.37 17.76
C ALA A 140 14.13 -9.63 17.90
N SER A 141 14.59 -10.80 17.45
CA SER A 141 15.99 -11.24 17.51
C SER A 141 16.94 -10.47 16.60
N LEU A 142 16.45 -9.70 15.63
CA LEU A 142 17.31 -9.06 14.63
C LEU A 142 18.19 -7.92 15.16
N SER A 143 17.92 -7.37 16.36
CA SER A 143 18.77 -6.37 17.06
C SER A 143 18.16 -6.02 18.42
N ALA A 144 18.32 -6.88 19.43
CA ALA A 144 17.81 -6.58 20.78
C ALA A 144 18.42 -5.26 21.31
N GLY A 145 17.58 -4.33 21.75
CA GLY A 145 18.01 -3.06 22.34
C GLY A 145 18.10 -1.84 21.41
N ASN A 146 17.94 -1.98 20.10
CA ASN A 146 17.86 -0.81 19.20
C ASN A 146 16.42 -0.28 19.12
N PRO A 147 16.11 0.93 19.64
CA PRO A 147 14.76 1.51 19.61
C PRO A 147 14.28 1.90 18.20
N ASP A 148 15.22 2.12 17.28
CA ASP A 148 14.94 2.54 15.90
C ASP A 148 14.82 1.36 14.92
N ARG A 149 14.89 0.12 15.42
CA ARG A 149 14.69 -1.05 14.54
C ARG A 149 13.22 -1.16 14.11
N PRO A 150 12.93 -1.47 12.83
CA PRO A 150 11.59 -1.82 12.41
C PRO A 150 11.09 -3.08 13.12
N VAL A 151 9.83 -3.06 13.59
CA VAL A 151 9.11 -4.25 14.08
C VAL A 151 7.99 -4.65 13.13
N SER A 152 7.41 -3.70 12.42
CA SER A 152 6.46 -3.99 11.36
C SER A 152 6.53 -2.97 10.24
N ILE A 153 6.22 -3.42 9.04
CA ILE A 153 5.94 -2.56 7.89
C ILE A 153 4.56 -2.92 7.36
N GLN A 154 3.76 -1.91 7.05
CA GLN A 154 2.55 -2.06 6.26
C GLN A 154 2.61 -1.10 5.08
N SER A 155 2.34 -1.58 3.88
CA SER A 155 2.32 -0.77 2.67
C SER A 155 0.99 -0.90 1.95
N LEU A 156 0.52 0.21 1.42
CA LEU A 156 -0.60 0.31 0.49
C LEU A 156 -0.02 0.67 -0.88
N SER A 157 -0.41 -0.09 -1.89
CA SER A 157 -0.13 0.18 -3.29
C SER A 157 -1.42 0.16 -4.10
N VAL A 158 -1.43 0.86 -5.22
CA VAL A 158 -2.54 0.89 -6.18
C VAL A 158 -2.09 0.26 -7.49
N ARG A 159 -2.96 -0.52 -8.12
CA ARG A 159 -2.70 -1.14 -9.41
C ARG A 159 -2.48 -0.08 -10.48
N VAL A 160 -1.37 -0.15 -11.20
CA VAL A 160 -1.15 0.70 -12.38
C VAL A 160 -1.96 0.11 -13.52
N LYS A 161 -2.92 0.88 -14.04
CA LYS A 161 -3.79 0.45 -15.13
C LYS A 161 -3.17 0.78 -16.49
N PRO A 162 -3.41 -0.04 -17.52
CA PRO A 162 -3.12 0.33 -18.90
C PRO A 162 -3.79 1.65 -19.27
N LYS A 163 -3.09 2.50 -20.03
CA LYS A 163 -3.64 3.75 -20.56
C LYS A 163 -3.75 3.64 -22.07
N ASP A 164 -4.94 3.90 -22.60
CA ASP A 164 -5.21 3.86 -24.05
C ASP A 164 -4.82 2.53 -24.73
N GLY A 165 -4.98 1.41 -24.00
CA GLY A 165 -4.61 0.07 -24.48
C GLY A 165 -3.11 -0.25 -24.45
N VAL A 166 -2.28 0.70 -24.01
CA VAL A 166 -0.84 0.50 -23.83
C VAL A 166 -0.60 -0.07 -22.42
N GLN A 167 0.13 -1.18 -22.35
CA GLN A 167 0.50 -1.81 -21.07
C GLN A 167 1.29 -0.82 -20.20
N PRO A 168 1.01 -0.77 -18.89
CA PRO A 168 1.66 0.17 -17.99
C PRO A 168 3.13 -0.21 -17.83
N LEU A 169 4.01 0.79 -17.92
CA LEU A 169 5.41 0.63 -17.53
C LEU A 169 5.48 0.68 -15.99
N CYS A 170 6.02 -0.37 -15.37
CA CYS A 170 6.33 -0.36 -13.94
C CYS A 170 7.54 0.51 -13.66
N GLN A 171 7.31 1.81 -13.61
CA GLN A 171 8.34 2.80 -13.33
C GLN A 171 7.85 3.73 -12.21
N PRO A 172 8.75 4.11 -11.28
CA PRO A 172 8.43 5.13 -10.29
C PRO A 172 8.11 6.46 -10.98
N GLN A 173 7.44 7.37 -10.27
CA GLN A 173 7.14 8.70 -10.83
C GLN A 173 8.43 9.50 -11.06
N GLY A 174 9.44 9.29 -10.21
CA GLY A 174 10.73 9.93 -10.35
C GLY A 174 10.74 11.37 -9.86
N LYS A 175 11.58 12.19 -10.48
CA LYS A 175 11.58 13.64 -10.22
C LYS A 175 10.28 14.25 -10.71
N SER A 176 9.39 14.62 -9.78
CA SER A 176 8.26 15.47 -10.12
C SER A 176 8.74 16.87 -10.49
N ALA A 177 8.20 17.42 -11.59
CA ALA A 177 8.36 18.84 -11.93
C ALA A 177 7.66 19.75 -10.90
N ILE A 178 6.76 19.17 -10.10
CA ILE A 178 6.18 19.82 -8.94
C ILE A 178 7.28 19.87 -7.89
N ARG A 179 7.77 21.08 -7.60
CA ARG A 179 8.86 21.29 -6.66
C ARG A 179 8.37 21.14 -5.23
N ILE A 180 8.67 20.00 -4.66
CA ILE A 180 8.38 19.59 -3.30
C ILE A 180 9.64 19.94 -2.52
N GLY A 181 9.52 20.64 -1.39
CA GLY A 181 10.69 20.91 -0.52
C GLY A 181 11.28 19.61 0.06
N ARG A 182 11.76 19.64 1.31
CA ARG A 182 12.37 18.45 1.96
C ARG A 182 11.34 17.41 2.43
N THR A 183 10.09 17.47 1.96
CA THR A 183 8.98 16.62 2.42
C THR A 183 8.81 15.39 1.52
N SER A 184 8.32 14.30 2.09
CA SER A 184 8.02 13.10 1.32
C SER A 184 6.93 13.38 0.28
N VAL A 185 7.20 12.93 -0.94
CA VAL A 185 6.37 13.11 -2.13
C VAL A 185 5.21 12.13 -2.08
N SER A 186 3.99 12.61 -2.31
CA SER A 186 2.84 11.73 -2.54
C SER A 186 2.95 11.13 -3.94
N SER A 187 2.48 9.90 -4.11
CA SER A 187 2.34 9.25 -5.41
C SER A 187 0.96 9.48 -6.04
N LEU A 188 0.13 10.35 -5.47
CA LEU A 188 -1.04 10.88 -6.18
C LEU A 188 -0.56 11.71 -7.37
N ALA A 189 -0.99 11.31 -8.57
CA ALA A 189 -0.66 12.03 -9.78
C ALA A 189 -1.40 13.37 -9.83
N LEU A 190 -0.71 14.42 -10.23
CA LEU A 190 -1.33 15.71 -10.48
C LEU A 190 -0.58 16.44 -11.59
N SER A 191 -1.28 16.75 -12.66
CA SER A 191 -0.81 17.66 -13.68
C SER A 191 -1.35 19.06 -13.42
N VAL A 192 -0.53 20.06 -13.77
CA VAL A 192 -0.79 21.44 -13.40
C VAL A 192 -2.00 21.98 -14.19
N PRO A 193 -3.07 22.46 -13.52
CA PRO A 193 -4.19 23.05 -14.22
C PRO A 193 -3.78 24.32 -14.97
N GLU A 194 -4.42 24.59 -16.12
CA GLU A 194 -4.16 25.80 -16.92
C GLU A 194 -4.27 27.09 -16.10
N GLY A 195 -3.37 28.05 -16.32
CA GLY A 195 -3.35 29.31 -15.56
C GLY A 195 -2.58 29.22 -14.24
N TRP A 196 -1.99 28.06 -13.91
CA TRP A 196 -1.22 27.84 -12.68
C TRP A 196 0.21 27.38 -12.99
N GLN A 197 1.10 27.59 -12.02
CA GLN A 197 2.47 27.09 -12.06
C GLN A 197 2.88 26.51 -10.70
N PRO A 198 3.76 25.49 -10.67
CA PRO A 198 4.31 24.99 -9.42
C PRO A 198 5.05 26.08 -8.65
N PHE A 199 4.86 26.11 -7.34
CA PHE A 199 5.55 27.01 -6.43
C PHE A 199 6.43 26.19 -5.49
N LEU A 200 7.74 26.43 -5.52
CA LEU A 200 8.67 25.80 -4.58
C LEU A 200 8.48 26.44 -3.21
N VAL A 201 7.98 25.64 -2.28
CA VAL A 201 7.75 26.04 -0.90
C VAL A 201 8.22 24.92 0.01
N ASP A 202 8.86 25.29 1.10
CA ASP A 202 9.13 24.36 2.19
C ASP A 202 8.02 24.51 3.24
N PRO A 203 7.12 23.52 3.38
CA PRO A 203 6.04 23.57 4.34
C PRO A 203 6.50 23.75 5.79
N ALA A 204 7.74 23.35 6.11
CA ALA A 204 8.29 23.49 7.45
C ALA A 204 8.64 24.94 7.80
N THR A 205 8.84 25.81 6.80
CA THR A 205 9.28 27.20 7.01
C THR A 205 8.26 28.24 6.54
N ASP A 206 7.31 27.86 5.68
CA ASP A 206 6.25 28.76 5.21
C ASP A 206 5.02 28.71 6.15
N ARG A 207 4.73 29.84 6.80
CA ARG A 207 3.60 29.97 7.75
C ARG A 207 2.23 29.82 7.09
N LYS A 208 2.08 30.14 5.79
CA LYS A 208 0.85 29.92 5.02
C LYS A 208 0.69 28.43 4.72
N ALA A 209 1.80 27.74 4.42
CA ALA A 209 1.82 26.29 4.23
C ALA A 209 1.57 25.50 5.53
N ALA A 210 2.15 25.93 6.66
CA ALA A 210 2.04 25.26 7.96
C ALA A 210 0.58 25.11 8.46
N LEU A 211 -0.35 25.91 7.94
CA LEU A 211 -1.79 25.81 8.24
C LEU A 211 -2.53 24.80 7.36
N ALA A 212 -1.96 24.46 6.20
CA ALA A 212 -2.51 23.50 5.24
C ALA A 212 -1.82 22.14 5.32
N VAL A 213 -0.57 22.09 5.80
CA VAL A 213 0.26 20.89 5.85
C VAL A 213 0.16 20.24 7.23
N GLY A 214 -0.86 19.37 7.36
CA GLY A 214 -0.93 18.38 8.44
C GLY A 214 0.03 17.20 8.21
N ALA A 215 -0.20 16.09 8.92
CA ALA A 215 0.54 14.85 8.72
C ALA A 215 0.20 14.22 7.35
N GLY A 216 1.00 14.53 6.33
CA GLY A 216 0.76 14.01 4.99
C GLY A 216 1.94 14.16 4.03
N PHE A 217 1.79 13.56 2.85
CA PHE A 217 2.76 13.69 1.77
C PHE A 217 2.35 14.85 0.86
N LEU A 218 3.31 15.72 0.54
CA LEU A 218 3.01 16.88 -0.31
C LEU A 218 2.83 16.38 -1.75
N VAL A 219 1.67 16.69 -2.33
CA VAL A 219 1.40 16.49 -3.77
C VAL A 219 1.93 17.70 -4.54
N GLY A 220 1.69 18.91 -4.02
CA GLY A 220 2.20 20.13 -4.62
C GLY A 220 1.71 21.43 -4.00
N ALA A 221 2.36 22.53 -4.41
CA ALA A 221 1.93 23.88 -4.15
C ALA A 221 1.93 24.70 -5.45
N PHE A 222 0.95 25.58 -5.61
CA PHE A 222 0.69 26.26 -6.88
C PHE A 222 0.25 27.70 -6.70
N VAL A 223 0.71 28.57 -7.60
CA VAL A 223 0.30 29.97 -7.70
C VAL A 223 -0.23 30.28 -9.10
N PRO A 224 -1.08 31.30 -9.27
CA PRO A 224 -1.51 31.75 -10.59
C PRO A 224 -0.32 32.19 -11.46
N LEU A 225 -0.38 31.92 -12.76
CA LEU A 225 0.62 32.40 -13.72
C LEU A 225 0.61 33.94 -13.77
N GLY A 226 1.80 34.55 -13.76
CA GLY A 226 1.97 35.99 -13.97
C GLY A 226 1.54 36.91 -12.82
N ALA A 227 1.17 36.37 -11.64
CA ALA A 227 0.77 37.16 -10.48
C ALA A 227 1.75 36.98 -9.29
N SER A 228 1.92 38.04 -8.50
CA SER A 228 2.55 37.97 -7.16
C SER A 228 1.70 37.05 -6.25
N PRO A 229 2.27 36.29 -5.28
CA PRO A 229 1.58 35.20 -4.58
C PRO A 229 0.56 35.69 -3.54
N THR A 230 -0.51 36.33 -4.03
CA THR A 230 -1.69 36.73 -3.26
C THR A 230 -2.63 35.55 -3.05
N GLN A 231 -2.61 34.57 -3.95
CA GLN A 231 -3.32 33.31 -3.84
C GLN A 231 -2.36 32.13 -3.96
N LEU A 232 -2.56 31.14 -3.10
CA LEU A 232 -1.76 29.93 -3.05
C LEU A 232 -2.68 28.72 -2.89
N VAL A 233 -2.41 27.64 -3.64
CA VAL A 233 -3.06 26.34 -3.50
C VAL A 233 -2.04 25.32 -3.00
N PHE A 234 -2.42 24.55 -1.98
CA PHE A 234 -1.66 23.46 -1.41
C PHE A 234 -2.44 22.17 -1.50
N ILE A 235 -1.76 21.07 -1.83
CA ILE A 235 -2.38 19.76 -1.94
C ILE A 235 -1.53 18.75 -1.19
N VAL A 236 -2.15 18.08 -0.22
CA VAL A 236 -1.51 17.11 0.65
C VAL A 236 -2.30 15.82 0.63
N ASP A 237 -1.60 14.70 0.57
CA ASP A 237 -2.13 13.36 0.76
C ASP A 237 -2.09 13.01 2.26
N ASP A 238 -3.26 12.89 2.87
CA ASP A 238 -3.44 12.72 4.31
C ASP A 238 -3.09 11.30 4.77
N THR A 239 -2.00 11.18 5.52
CA THR A 239 -1.44 9.89 5.96
C THR A 239 -2.02 9.40 7.29
N ARG A 240 -2.88 10.19 7.94
CA ARG A 240 -3.42 9.89 9.29
C ARG A 240 -4.30 8.65 9.36
N TYR A 241 -4.75 8.15 8.22
CA TYR A 241 -5.58 6.95 8.12
C TYR A 241 -4.76 5.67 7.87
N GLY A 242 -3.44 5.80 7.80
CA GLY A 242 -2.54 4.68 7.58
C GLY A 242 -2.65 4.07 6.18
N PRO A 243 -1.88 3.01 5.92
CA PRO A 243 -1.83 2.33 4.62
C PRO A 243 -3.03 1.38 4.43
N THR A 244 -4.24 1.94 4.48
CA THR A 244 -5.51 1.23 4.24
C THR A 244 -6.38 2.07 3.30
N PRO A 245 -7.01 1.48 2.27
CA PRO A 245 -7.91 2.23 1.41
C PRO A 245 -9.16 2.65 2.19
N LEU A 246 -9.48 3.95 2.16
CA LEU A 246 -10.70 4.49 2.74
C LEU A 246 -11.87 4.34 1.78
N ARG A 247 -12.82 3.50 2.13
CA ARG A 247 -14.08 3.37 1.41
C ARG A 247 -15.03 4.53 1.73
N GLN A 248 -16.00 4.77 0.87
CA GLN A 248 -17.00 5.83 1.05
C GLN A 248 -17.73 5.73 2.40
N ALA A 249 -18.04 4.51 2.86
CA ALA A 249 -18.66 4.28 4.17
C ALA A 249 -17.76 4.70 5.33
N GLU A 250 -16.44 4.58 5.19
CA GLU A 250 -15.45 4.95 6.21
C GLU A 250 -15.13 6.45 6.18
N PHE A 251 -15.38 7.11 5.05
CA PHE A 251 -15.18 8.54 4.88
C PHE A 251 -16.04 9.38 5.84
N VAL A 252 -17.13 8.83 6.40
CA VAL A 252 -17.87 9.49 7.49
C VAL A 252 -16.97 9.84 8.69
N GLY A 253 -15.99 8.98 9.01
CA GLY A 253 -15.03 9.24 10.08
C GLY A 253 -14.07 10.39 9.75
N VAL A 254 -13.66 10.51 8.48
CA VAL A 254 -12.87 11.62 7.95
C VAL A 254 -13.64 12.93 8.12
N ARG A 255 -14.90 12.95 7.68
CA ARG A 255 -15.78 14.13 7.75
C ARG A 255 -16.02 14.59 9.19
N LYS A 256 -16.27 13.65 10.10
CA LYS A 256 -16.45 13.94 11.53
C LYS A 256 -15.18 14.56 12.12
N ARG A 257 -14.03 13.91 11.95
CA ARG A 257 -12.74 14.43 12.44
C ARG A 257 -12.45 15.81 11.89
N PHE A 258 -12.65 16.02 10.59
CA PHE A 258 -12.42 17.32 9.97
C PHE A 258 -13.30 18.40 10.58
N SER A 259 -14.58 18.12 10.79
CA SER A 259 -15.52 19.04 11.44
C SER A 259 -15.06 19.41 12.86
N ASP A 260 -14.58 18.43 13.62
CA ASP A 260 -14.04 18.64 14.97
C ASP A 260 -12.74 19.48 14.94
N GLU A 261 -11.86 19.25 13.97
CA GLU A 261 -10.57 19.94 13.82
C GLU A 261 -10.71 21.39 13.34
N VAL A 262 -11.68 21.69 12.47
CA VAL A 262 -11.85 23.05 11.92
C VAL A 262 -12.60 24.00 12.86
N GLY A 263 -13.22 23.49 13.93
CA GLY A 263 -13.85 24.29 14.99
C GLY A 263 -14.91 25.26 14.45
N ASN A 264 -14.65 26.57 14.56
CA ASN A 264 -15.58 27.63 14.15
C ASN A 264 -15.65 27.88 12.63
N ALA A 265 -15.06 27.00 11.80
CA ALA A 265 -15.15 27.13 10.35
C ALA A 265 -16.58 26.86 9.85
N VAL A 266 -16.94 27.48 8.72
CA VAL A 266 -18.24 27.24 8.07
C VAL A 266 -18.11 26.04 7.14
N ILE A 267 -18.81 24.95 7.44
CA ILE A 267 -18.94 23.82 6.51
C ILE A 267 -19.81 24.25 5.33
N LEU A 268 -19.27 24.17 4.12
CA LEU A 268 -19.93 24.63 2.89
C LEU A 268 -20.40 23.49 1.99
N CYS A 269 -19.91 22.28 2.22
CA CYS A 269 -20.37 21.07 1.58
C CYS A 269 -20.05 19.86 2.44
N ASP A 270 -20.98 18.91 2.42
CA ASP A 270 -20.86 17.64 3.14
C ASP A 270 -21.44 16.54 2.25
N GLN A 271 -20.56 15.88 1.51
CA GLN A 271 -20.87 14.84 0.53
C GLN A 271 -20.24 13.51 0.97
N PRO A 272 -20.71 12.35 0.46
CA PRO A 272 -20.22 11.06 0.95
C PRO A 272 -18.71 10.82 0.81
N ASP A 273 -18.07 11.47 -0.16
CA ASP A 273 -16.66 11.34 -0.52
C ASP A 273 -15.90 12.68 -0.43
N LYS A 274 -16.56 13.73 0.06
CA LYS A 274 -15.97 15.07 0.11
C LYS A 274 -16.58 15.93 1.22
N ILE A 275 -15.76 16.70 1.93
CA ILE A 275 -16.22 17.73 2.87
C ILE A 275 -15.41 19.01 2.63
N CYS A 276 -16.05 20.17 2.77
CA CYS A 276 -15.36 21.44 2.61
C CYS A 276 -15.72 22.46 3.67
N ALA A 277 -14.72 23.26 4.04
CA ALA A 277 -14.86 24.30 5.05
C ALA A 277 -14.20 25.61 4.58
N LEU A 278 -14.80 26.72 5.01
CA LEU A 278 -14.21 28.05 4.94
C LEU A 278 -13.79 28.49 6.34
N LEU A 279 -12.49 28.69 6.51
CA LEU A 279 -11.92 29.27 7.71
C LEU A 279 -11.64 30.76 7.47
N SER A 280 -12.37 31.61 8.20
CA SER A 280 -12.15 33.06 8.20
C SER A 280 -11.46 33.48 9.49
N ARG A 281 -10.16 33.80 9.44
CA ARG A 281 -9.42 34.31 10.60
C ARG A 281 -9.69 35.78 10.84
N THR A 282 -9.80 36.22 12.10
CA THR A 282 -10.13 37.61 12.46
C THR A 282 -9.14 38.63 11.87
N ASN A 283 -7.83 38.31 11.86
CA ASN A 283 -6.76 39.15 11.30
C ASN A 283 -5.84 38.36 10.34
N GLY A 284 -6.39 37.53 9.46
CA GLY A 284 -5.60 36.65 8.60
C GLY A 284 -6.24 36.34 7.25
N PRO A 285 -5.55 35.57 6.41
CA PRO A 285 -6.08 35.15 5.11
C PRO A 285 -7.36 34.34 5.27
N SER A 286 -8.23 34.42 4.27
CA SER A 286 -9.32 33.46 4.11
C SER A 286 -8.75 32.16 3.57
N VAL A 287 -9.20 31.04 4.12
CA VAL A 287 -8.74 29.71 3.72
C VAL A 287 -9.95 28.85 3.41
N TYR A 288 -9.98 28.30 2.20
CA TYR A 288 -10.98 27.31 1.80
C TYR A 288 -10.29 25.96 1.60
N THR A 289 -10.84 24.93 2.21
CA THR A 289 -10.26 23.58 2.20
C THR A 289 -11.32 22.56 1.79
N GLU A 290 -10.94 21.66 0.89
CA GLU A 290 -11.66 20.44 0.54
C GLU A 290 -10.86 19.22 0.99
N LEU A 291 -11.50 18.31 1.73
CA LEU A 291 -11.04 16.94 1.90
C LEU A 291 -11.84 16.08 0.94
N VAL A 292 -11.15 15.29 0.13
CA VAL A 292 -11.76 14.46 -0.91
C VAL A 292 -11.15 13.06 -0.93
N ASN A 293 -12.00 12.05 -1.10
CA ASN A 293 -11.56 10.68 -1.33
C ASN A 293 -11.13 10.50 -2.79
N VAL A 294 -9.83 10.31 -3.00
CA VAL A 294 -9.22 9.97 -4.28
C VAL A 294 -8.85 8.49 -4.24
N LYS A 295 -9.78 7.63 -4.69
CA LYS A 295 -9.56 6.18 -4.84
C LYS A 295 -9.02 5.50 -3.57
N GLY A 296 -9.62 5.78 -2.42
CA GLY A 296 -9.20 5.22 -1.15
C GLY A 296 -8.14 6.04 -0.41
N ARG A 297 -7.63 7.12 -1.00
CA ARG A 297 -6.73 8.08 -0.35
C ARG A 297 -7.49 9.35 -0.02
N VAL A 298 -7.09 10.07 1.02
CA VAL A 298 -7.71 11.36 1.36
C VAL A 298 -6.77 12.47 0.94
N ALA A 299 -7.18 13.28 -0.03
CA ALA A 299 -6.46 14.48 -0.39
C ALA A 299 -7.06 15.69 0.31
N ILE A 300 -6.20 16.57 0.83
CA ILE A 300 -6.52 17.87 1.39
C ILE A 300 -6.10 18.92 0.36
N VAL A 301 -7.06 19.59 -0.26
CA VAL A 301 -6.85 20.66 -1.23
C VAL A 301 -7.23 21.98 -0.56
N THR A 302 -6.24 22.84 -0.32
CA THR A 302 -6.43 24.11 0.40
C THR A 302 -6.05 25.27 -0.51
N SER A 303 -6.90 26.29 -0.60
CA SER A 303 -6.53 27.59 -1.17
C SER A 303 -6.56 28.67 -0.10
N SER A 304 -5.57 29.55 -0.12
CA SER A 304 -5.49 30.71 0.76
C SER A 304 -5.25 31.99 -0.02
N ALA A 305 -5.87 33.09 0.41
CA ALA A 305 -5.65 34.42 -0.12
C ALA A 305 -5.95 35.49 0.94
N GLU A 306 -5.36 36.67 0.77
CA GLU A 306 -5.65 37.83 1.62
C GLU A 306 -7.05 38.39 1.35
N GLY A 307 -7.67 38.95 2.39
CA GLY A 307 -9.03 39.50 2.33
C GLY A 307 -10.12 38.51 2.73
N LYS A 308 -11.35 39.03 2.86
CA LYS A 308 -12.54 38.28 3.32
C LYS A 308 -13.79 38.57 2.51
N THR A 309 -13.63 39.15 1.33
CA THR A 309 -14.78 39.51 0.50
C THR A 309 -15.44 38.27 -0.09
N LYS A 310 -16.67 38.41 -0.58
CA LYS A 310 -17.36 37.31 -1.27
C LYS A 310 -16.61 36.89 -2.53
N GLU A 311 -15.96 37.84 -3.20
CA GLU A 311 -15.14 37.63 -4.39
C GLU A 311 -13.91 36.78 -4.07
N VAL A 312 -13.20 37.09 -2.97
CA VAL A 312 -12.07 36.27 -2.48
C VAL A 312 -12.54 34.86 -2.18
N THR A 313 -13.65 34.71 -1.44
CA THR A 313 -14.20 33.38 -1.11
C THR A 313 -14.55 32.58 -2.37
N LEU A 314 -15.15 33.21 -3.37
CA LEU A 314 -15.49 32.59 -4.64
C LEU A 314 -14.23 32.17 -5.42
N GLN A 315 -13.19 33.01 -5.42
CA GLN A 315 -11.90 32.72 -6.05
C GLN A 315 -11.20 31.52 -5.40
N LEU A 316 -11.17 31.46 -4.07
CA LEU A 316 -10.60 30.33 -3.31
C LEU A 316 -11.32 29.03 -3.64
N ARG A 317 -12.66 29.05 -3.62
CA ARG A 317 -13.49 27.89 -3.95
C ARG A 317 -13.25 27.42 -5.38
N LYS A 318 -13.24 28.32 -6.37
CA LYS A 318 -12.98 27.98 -7.78
C LYS A 318 -11.60 27.33 -7.96
N ALA A 319 -10.58 27.84 -7.28
CA ALA A 319 -9.24 27.28 -7.35
C ALA A 319 -9.21 25.85 -6.77
N VAL A 320 -9.72 25.65 -5.55
CA VAL A 320 -9.77 24.33 -4.93
C VAL A 320 -10.55 23.34 -5.79
N GLN A 321 -11.73 23.71 -6.29
CA GLN A 321 -12.53 22.83 -7.16
C GLN A 321 -11.78 22.44 -8.44
N LYS A 322 -11.06 23.37 -9.07
CA LYS A 322 -10.25 23.10 -10.27
C LYS A 322 -9.17 22.04 -9.99
N PHE A 323 -8.47 22.18 -8.86
CA PHE A 323 -7.43 21.21 -8.46
C PHE A 323 -8.02 19.88 -8.00
N THR A 324 -9.11 19.88 -7.23
CA THR A 324 -9.83 18.65 -6.83
C THR A 324 -10.26 17.85 -8.06
N GLN A 325 -10.88 18.51 -9.05
CA GLN A 325 -11.30 17.86 -10.29
C GLN A 325 -10.12 17.28 -11.06
N ARG A 326 -9.01 18.02 -11.16
CA ARG A 326 -7.83 17.53 -11.86
C ARG A 326 -7.18 16.36 -11.14
N LEU A 327 -7.08 16.42 -9.82
CA LEU A 327 -6.56 15.34 -8.99
C LEU A 327 -7.37 14.06 -9.16
N ILE A 328 -8.71 14.14 -9.17
CA ILE A 328 -9.56 12.98 -9.43
C ILE A 328 -9.34 12.42 -10.84
N ALA A 329 -9.25 13.30 -11.85
CA ALA A 329 -9.07 12.89 -13.25
C ALA A 329 -7.71 12.22 -13.50
N ASP A 330 -6.66 12.67 -12.83
CA ASP A 330 -5.30 12.14 -13.00
C ASP A 330 -5.07 10.82 -12.23
N ASN A 331 -6.01 10.41 -11.36
CA ASN A 331 -5.93 9.16 -10.56
C ASN A 331 -7.15 8.24 -10.84
N PRO A 332 -7.23 7.59 -12.02
CA PRO A 332 -8.41 6.87 -12.52
C PRO A 332 -8.71 5.50 -11.89
#